data_AF-A0A2H0NZL0-F1
#
_entry.id   AF-A0A2H0NZL0-F1
#
_cell.length_a   1.000
_cell.length_b   1.000
_cell.length_c   1.000
_cell.angle_alpha   90.00
_cell.angle_beta   90.00
_cell.angle_gamma   90.00
#
_symmetry.space_group_name_H-M   'P 1'
#
loop_
_entity.id
_entity.type
_entity.pdbx_description
1 polymer ?
#
loop_
_entity_poly.entity_id
_entity_poly.type
_entity_poly.pdbx_seq_one_letter_code
_entity_poly.pdbx_strand_id
1 'polypeptide(L)'
;MVNHKSPKVIAGAVLVAVLIAAGWKYHGKSSAEADSGTVTAERGDIELHFMDSGELTPKIYVDVAPKVSGRVIELFVEEGDRVRKGSKLAVIQPGRTEAEAYVPTTLVSPIDGVVLRYQDRSSNNAQEGRLSKLGEYVTGLMESQTPTYMLTVADLTRLIVKMKISEMDVLKLKEGMSVKVTVDALPGLDFPSQVTLVSPQAEKDSKASSINKLY
;
A
#
# COMPACT_ATOMS: atom_id res chain seq x y z
N MET A 1 87.40 54.94 28.69
CA MET A 1 86.25 55.16 29.60
C MET A 1 85.23 54.06 29.38
N VAL A 2 85.18 53.04 30.25
CA VAL A 2 84.23 51.92 30.14
C VAL A 2 83.35 51.95 31.39
N ASN A 3 82.07 52.22 31.20
CA ASN A 3 81.09 52.42 32.27
C ASN A 3 80.48 51.06 32.67
N HIS A 4 80.74 50.60 33.89
CA HIS A 4 80.29 49.30 34.39
C HIS A 4 78.81 49.38 34.79
N LYS A 5 77.89 48.98 33.90
CA LYS A 5 76.48 48.79 34.26
C LYS A 5 76.32 47.50 35.08
N SER A 6 75.69 47.65 36.24
CA SER A 6 75.57 46.66 37.32
C SER A 6 74.87 45.34 36.91
N PRO A 7 75.24 44.19 37.54
CA PRO A 7 74.75 42.86 37.18
C PRO A 7 73.26 42.61 37.40
N LYS A 8 72.54 43.53 38.06
CA LYS A 8 71.10 43.40 38.37
C LYS A 8 70.19 43.66 37.15
N VAL A 9 70.65 44.42 36.16
CA VAL A 9 69.86 44.72 34.95
C VAL A 9 69.87 43.53 33.97
N ILE A 10 70.96 42.77 33.93
CA ILE A 10 71.10 41.57 33.08
C ILE A 10 70.20 40.44 33.62
N ALA A 11 70.14 40.27 34.94
CA ALA A 11 69.27 39.27 35.56
C ALA A 11 67.77 39.53 35.31
N GLY A 12 67.33 40.80 35.32
CA GLY A 12 65.94 41.17 35.02
C GLY A 12 65.54 40.87 33.57
N ALA A 13 66.43 41.12 32.61
CA ALA A 13 66.17 40.86 31.19
C ALA A 13 66.02 39.36 30.88
N VAL A 14 66.83 38.51 31.54
CA VAL A 14 66.74 37.05 31.39
C VAL A 14 65.41 36.52 31.94
N LEU A 15 64.95 37.06 33.07
CA LEU A 15 63.69 36.65 33.70
C LEU A 15 62.47 37.00 32.82
N VAL A 16 62.49 38.17 32.18
CA VAL A 16 61.43 38.58 31.25
C VAL A 16 61.44 37.73 29.97
N ALA A 17 62.62 37.40 29.43
CA ALA A 17 62.73 36.51 28.27
C ALA A 17 62.21 35.09 28.57
N VAL A 18 62.47 34.57 29.79
CA VAL A 18 61.94 33.27 30.23
C VAL A 18 60.42 33.30 30.39
N LEU A 19 59.86 34.39 30.91
CA LEU A 19 58.40 34.54 31.04
C LEU A 19 57.70 34.68 29.68
N ILE A 20 58.30 35.36 28.72
CA ILE A 20 57.78 35.46 27.35
C ILE A 20 57.86 34.09 26.64
N ALA A 21 58.96 33.37 26.79
CA ALA A 21 59.11 32.02 26.25
C ALA A 21 58.13 31.02 26.89
N ALA A 22 57.89 31.13 28.20
CA ALA A 22 56.89 30.34 28.92
C ALA A 22 55.47 30.69 28.47
N GLY A 23 55.19 31.99 28.26
CA GLY A 23 53.91 32.49 27.73
C GLY A 23 53.62 31.99 26.32
N TRP A 24 54.61 31.98 25.42
CA TRP A 24 54.49 31.41 24.08
C TRP A 24 54.32 29.88 24.10
N LYS A 25 55.03 29.19 25.01
CA LYS A 25 54.87 27.73 25.18
C LYS A 25 53.48 27.35 25.69
N TYR A 26 52.83 28.22 26.48
CA TYR A 26 51.47 28.01 26.97
C TYR A 26 50.39 28.47 25.99
N HIS A 27 50.62 29.52 25.18
CA HIS A 27 49.67 29.99 24.17
C HIS A 27 49.70 29.21 22.84
N GLY A 28 50.75 28.42 22.58
CA GLY A 28 50.85 27.55 21.40
C GLY A 28 50.10 26.21 21.51
N LYS A 29 49.31 25.99 22.57
CA LYS A 29 48.61 24.72 22.85
C LYS A 29 47.08 24.85 22.86
N SER A 30 46.55 25.75 22.03
CA SER A 30 45.13 25.77 21.64
C SER A 30 44.98 25.48 20.16
N SER A 31 45.31 24.25 19.79
CA SER A 31 44.56 23.50 18.79
C SER A 31 44.44 22.11 19.36
N ALA A 32 43.44 21.92 20.22
CA ALA A 32 42.85 20.60 20.36
C ALA A 32 42.35 20.24 18.97
N GLU A 33 43.15 19.48 18.25
CA GLU A 33 42.75 18.75 17.06
C GLU A 33 41.46 18.03 17.47
N ALA A 34 40.34 18.55 17.00
CA ALA A 34 39.08 17.87 17.13
C ALA A 34 39.28 16.54 16.40
N ASP A 35 39.44 15.46 17.17
CA ASP A 35 39.35 14.08 16.72
C ASP A 35 37.95 13.88 16.15
N SER A 36 37.80 14.40 14.93
CA SER A 36 36.64 14.27 14.09
C SER A 36 36.86 12.92 13.45
N GLY A 37 36.44 11.88 14.17
CA GLY A 37 36.45 10.50 13.71
C GLY A 37 35.93 10.49 12.27
N THR A 38 36.86 10.34 11.33
CA THR A 38 36.55 10.38 9.91
C THR A 38 36.22 8.95 9.52
N VAL A 39 34.94 8.69 9.25
CA VAL A 39 34.52 7.43 8.66
C VAL A 39 34.87 7.48 7.18
N THR A 40 35.62 6.49 6.71
CA THR A 40 35.95 6.35 5.30
C THR A 40 34.65 6.07 4.53
N ALA A 41 34.28 6.96 3.62
CA ALA A 41 33.05 6.79 2.85
C ALA A 41 33.23 5.67 1.81
N GLU A 42 32.48 4.58 1.97
CA GLU A 42 32.38 3.53 0.96
C GLU A 42 31.24 3.84 0.00
N ARG A 43 31.50 3.68 -1.30
CA ARG A 43 30.47 3.80 -2.33
C ARG A 43 29.70 2.49 -2.39
N GLY A 44 28.55 2.44 -1.74
CA GLY A 44 27.58 1.34 -1.83
C GLY A 44 26.33 1.75 -2.60
N ASP A 45 25.61 0.77 -3.15
CA ASP A 45 24.29 0.99 -3.72
C ASP A 45 23.28 1.24 -2.58
N ILE A 46 22.49 2.29 -2.69
CA ILE A 46 21.43 2.60 -1.71
C ILE A 46 20.22 1.76 -2.07
N GLU A 47 19.97 0.68 -1.34
CA GLU A 47 18.74 -0.09 -1.45
C GLU A 47 17.59 0.66 -0.75
N LEU A 48 16.63 1.12 -1.55
CA LEU A 48 15.43 1.79 -1.05
C LEU A 48 14.43 0.73 -0.57
N HIS A 49 14.42 0.48 0.74
CA HIS A 49 13.42 -0.37 1.36
C HIS A 49 12.20 0.48 1.75
N PHE A 50 11.10 0.35 1.00
CA PHE A 50 9.80 0.91 1.38
C PHE A 50 8.86 -0.25 1.69
N MET A 51 8.10 -0.12 2.77
CA MET A 51 7.09 -1.10 3.19
C MET A 51 5.76 -0.38 3.25
N ASP A 52 4.80 -0.91 2.54
CA ASP A 52 3.46 -0.34 2.44
C ASP A 52 2.46 -1.49 2.30
N SER A 53 1.22 -1.22 2.69
CA SER A 53 0.16 -2.23 2.79
C SER A 53 -0.83 -2.08 1.63
N GLY A 54 -1.36 -3.21 1.18
CA GLY A 54 -2.30 -3.25 0.07
C GLY A 54 -3.36 -4.33 0.25
N GLU A 55 -4.38 -4.27 -0.59
CA GLU A 55 -5.42 -5.26 -0.67
C GLU A 55 -5.08 -6.31 -1.72
N LEU A 56 -5.21 -7.59 -1.36
CA LEU A 56 -5.06 -8.71 -2.28
C LEU A 56 -6.37 -8.92 -3.04
N THR A 57 -6.35 -8.76 -4.36
CA THR A 57 -7.55 -8.88 -5.19
C THR A 57 -7.33 -9.83 -6.37
N PRO A 58 -8.37 -10.57 -6.81
CA PRO A 58 -8.27 -11.39 -8.01
C PRO A 58 -8.15 -10.50 -9.26
N LYS A 59 -7.30 -10.92 -10.20
CA LYS A 59 -7.16 -10.21 -11.48
C LYS A 59 -8.41 -10.31 -12.36
N ILE A 60 -9.10 -11.45 -12.29
CA ILE A 60 -10.27 -11.74 -13.10
C ILE A 60 -11.40 -12.14 -12.16
N TYR A 61 -12.49 -11.38 -12.19
CA TYR A 61 -13.71 -11.69 -11.46
C TYR A 61 -14.92 -11.13 -12.22
N VAL A 62 -16.09 -11.71 -11.96
CA VAL A 62 -17.37 -11.26 -12.51
C VAL A 62 -18.41 -11.29 -11.41
N ASP A 63 -19.05 -10.15 -11.19
CA ASP A 63 -20.21 -10.04 -10.30
C ASP A 63 -21.44 -10.59 -11.03
N VAL A 64 -22.14 -11.51 -10.40
CA VAL A 64 -23.24 -12.26 -11.01
C VAL A 64 -24.57 -11.74 -10.46
N ALA A 65 -25.39 -11.20 -11.36
CA ALA A 65 -26.75 -10.76 -11.08
C ALA A 65 -27.76 -11.51 -11.96
N PRO A 66 -29.01 -11.66 -11.51
CA PRO A 66 -30.06 -12.29 -12.28
C PRO A 66 -30.46 -11.39 -13.46
N LYS A 67 -30.92 -12.01 -14.56
CA LYS A 67 -31.40 -11.25 -15.73
C LYS A 67 -32.75 -10.58 -15.48
N VAL A 68 -33.63 -11.30 -14.79
CA VAL A 68 -35.00 -10.91 -14.45
C VAL A 68 -35.16 -10.85 -12.94
N SER A 69 -36.03 -9.97 -12.45
CA SER A 69 -36.30 -9.90 -11.00
C SER A 69 -37.18 -11.06 -10.56
N GLY A 70 -36.99 -11.51 -9.33
CA GLY A 70 -37.77 -12.62 -8.81
C GLY A 70 -37.28 -13.11 -7.46
N ARG A 71 -37.89 -14.21 -7.00
CA ARG A 71 -37.48 -14.88 -5.76
C ARG A 71 -36.45 -15.97 -6.04
N VAL A 72 -35.40 -16.03 -5.23
CA VAL A 72 -34.45 -17.14 -5.22
C VAL A 72 -35.16 -18.36 -4.64
N ILE A 73 -35.50 -19.34 -5.48
CA ILE A 73 -36.18 -20.57 -5.03
C ILE A 73 -35.22 -21.72 -4.77
N GLU A 74 -34.03 -21.67 -5.38
CA GLU A 74 -32.94 -22.63 -5.14
C GLU A 74 -31.60 -21.92 -5.25
N LEU A 75 -30.64 -22.30 -4.39
CA LEU A 75 -29.26 -21.84 -4.41
C LEU A 75 -28.37 -23.09 -4.35
N PHE A 76 -27.52 -23.30 -5.35
CA PHE A 76 -26.70 -24.50 -5.52
C PHE A 76 -25.25 -24.34 -5.05
N VAL A 77 -24.88 -23.14 -4.58
CA VAL A 77 -23.50 -22.80 -4.27
C VAL A 77 -23.41 -22.04 -2.96
N GLU A 78 -22.30 -22.26 -2.27
CA GLU A 78 -21.88 -21.53 -1.08
C GLU A 78 -20.60 -20.73 -1.36
N GLU A 79 -20.25 -19.84 -0.44
CA GLU A 79 -18.97 -19.14 -0.52
C GLU A 79 -17.80 -20.13 -0.41
N GLY A 80 -16.82 -20.00 -1.30
CA GLY A 80 -15.67 -20.90 -1.38
C GLY A 80 -15.83 -22.04 -2.39
N ASP A 81 -17.03 -22.26 -2.94
CA ASP A 81 -17.25 -23.32 -3.91
C ASP A 81 -16.54 -23.06 -5.24
N ARG A 82 -15.95 -24.11 -5.81
CA ARG A 82 -15.36 -24.08 -7.15
C ARG A 82 -16.43 -24.36 -8.20
N VAL A 83 -16.60 -23.43 -9.13
CA VAL A 83 -17.58 -23.52 -10.22
C VAL A 83 -16.89 -23.43 -11.57
N ARG A 84 -17.49 -24.09 -12.56
CA ARG A 84 -17.11 -23.95 -13.98
C ARG A 84 -18.09 -23.04 -14.70
N LYS A 85 -17.67 -22.44 -15.80
CA LYS A 85 -18.53 -21.70 -16.72
C LYS A 85 -19.74 -22.56 -17.11
N GLY A 86 -20.93 -22.00 -16.96
CA GLY A 86 -22.20 -22.68 -17.21
C GLY A 86 -22.75 -23.50 -16.03
N SER A 87 -22.00 -23.66 -14.93
CA SER A 87 -22.51 -24.33 -13.72
C SER A 87 -23.70 -23.57 -13.16
N LYS A 88 -24.74 -24.29 -12.73
CA LYS A 88 -25.92 -23.69 -12.11
C LYS A 88 -25.54 -23.12 -10.76
N LEU A 89 -25.90 -21.86 -10.52
CA LEU A 89 -25.64 -21.13 -9.28
C LEU A 89 -26.92 -21.00 -8.46
N ALA A 90 -28.01 -20.59 -9.10
CA ALA A 90 -29.31 -20.41 -8.45
C ALA A 90 -30.45 -20.59 -9.45
N VAL A 91 -31.66 -20.80 -8.96
CA VAL A 91 -32.89 -20.72 -9.75
C VAL A 91 -33.74 -19.57 -9.23
N ILE A 92 -34.13 -18.69 -10.15
CA ILE A 92 -34.94 -17.51 -9.88
C ILE A 92 -36.32 -17.73 -10.46
N GLN A 93 -37.35 -17.59 -9.63
CA GLN A 93 -38.73 -17.57 -10.06
C GLN A 93 -39.15 -16.11 -10.30
N PRO A 94 -39.42 -15.71 -11.55
CA PRO A 94 -39.89 -14.36 -11.83
C PRO A 94 -41.33 -14.17 -11.37
N GLY A 95 -41.69 -12.93 -11.04
CA GLY A 95 -43.02 -12.57 -10.53
C GLY A 95 -43.03 -12.32 -9.02
N ARG A 96 -43.90 -11.42 -8.57
CA ARG A 96 -44.10 -11.14 -7.14
C ARG A 96 -45.22 -11.99 -6.53
N THR A 97 -46.15 -12.42 -7.36
CA THR A 97 -47.33 -13.20 -6.97
C THR A 97 -47.40 -14.49 -7.77
N GLU A 98 -48.09 -15.51 -7.26
CA GLU A 98 -48.24 -16.81 -7.94
C GLU A 98 -48.92 -16.68 -9.31
N ALA A 99 -49.79 -15.68 -9.48
CA ALA A 99 -50.46 -15.38 -10.74
C ALA A 99 -49.52 -14.80 -11.81
N GLU A 100 -48.38 -14.25 -11.40
CA GLU A 100 -47.35 -13.67 -12.28
C GLU A 100 -46.14 -14.62 -12.45
N ALA A 101 -46.23 -15.86 -11.95
CA ALA A 101 -45.11 -16.79 -11.99
C ALA A 101 -44.80 -17.21 -13.43
N TYR A 102 -43.65 -16.76 -13.93
CA TYR A 102 -43.12 -17.19 -15.23
C TYR A 102 -42.26 -18.46 -15.08
N VAL A 103 -41.81 -19.00 -16.22
CA VAL A 103 -40.83 -20.10 -16.26
C VAL A 103 -39.60 -19.72 -15.43
N PRO A 104 -39.21 -20.54 -14.43
CA PRO A 104 -38.02 -20.27 -13.63
C PRO A 104 -36.77 -20.14 -14.50
N THR A 105 -35.96 -19.14 -14.19
CA THR A 105 -34.70 -18.89 -14.90
C THR A 105 -33.54 -19.39 -14.07
N THR A 106 -32.67 -20.20 -14.68
CA THR A 106 -31.44 -20.66 -14.03
C THR A 106 -30.34 -19.61 -14.20
N LEU A 107 -29.77 -19.18 -13.09
CA LEU A 107 -28.55 -18.39 -13.03
C LEU A 107 -27.35 -19.32 -13.15
N VAL A 108 -26.43 -19.02 -14.08
CA VAL A 108 -25.25 -19.86 -14.34
C VAL A 108 -23.96 -19.05 -14.20
N SER A 109 -22.86 -19.72 -13.90
CA SER A 109 -21.56 -19.07 -13.79
C SER A 109 -21.06 -18.57 -15.16
N PRO A 110 -20.61 -17.31 -15.28
CA PRO A 110 -20.07 -16.78 -16.54
C PRO A 110 -18.63 -17.24 -16.81
N ILE A 111 -17.87 -17.58 -15.76
CA ILE A 111 -16.45 -17.98 -15.83
C ILE A 111 -16.18 -19.21 -14.96
N ASP A 112 -15.00 -19.81 -15.14
CA ASP A 112 -14.44 -20.77 -14.19
C ASP A 112 -13.85 -20.00 -13.00
N GLY A 113 -14.05 -20.48 -11.77
CA GLY A 113 -13.51 -19.80 -10.60
C GLY A 113 -14.04 -20.31 -9.27
N VAL A 114 -13.86 -19.48 -8.25
CA VAL A 114 -14.36 -19.69 -6.89
C VAL A 114 -15.47 -18.67 -6.62
N VAL A 115 -16.54 -19.11 -5.97
CA VAL A 115 -17.64 -18.26 -5.51
C VAL A 115 -17.17 -17.46 -4.30
N LEU A 116 -17.28 -16.14 -4.40
CA LEU A 116 -16.99 -15.18 -3.34
C LEU A 116 -18.25 -14.39 -3.00
N ARG A 117 -18.31 -13.83 -1.79
CA ARG A 117 -19.32 -12.83 -1.46
C ARG A 117 -19.23 -11.62 -2.38
N TYR A 118 -20.39 -11.14 -2.85
CA TYR A 118 -20.43 -9.87 -3.56
C TYR A 118 -20.08 -8.75 -2.59
N GLN A 119 -19.13 -7.90 -2.97
CA GLN A 119 -18.76 -6.71 -2.22
C GLN A 119 -19.06 -5.50 -3.09
N ASP A 120 -19.80 -4.52 -2.57
CA ASP A 120 -19.99 -3.26 -3.27
C ASP A 120 -18.70 -2.44 -3.17
N ARG A 121 -17.89 -2.55 -4.22
CA ARG A 121 -16.59 -1.87 -4.32
C ARG A 121 -16.73 -0.38 -4.63
N SER A 122 -17.95 0.13 -4.86
CA SER A 122 -18.21 1.55 -5.10
C SER A 122 -18.52 2.33 -3.83
N SER A 123 -18.86 1.65 -2.73
CA SER A 123 -19.16 2.30 -1.45
C SER A 123 -17.90 2.36 -0.59
N ASN A 124 -17.47 3.58 -0.23
CA ASN A 124 -16.39 3.80 0.74
C ASN A 124 -16.71 3.25 2.14
N ASN A 125 -17.97 2.89 2.38
CA ASN A 125 -18.35 2.06 3.52
C ASN A 125 -18.32 0.61 3.05
N ALA A 126 -17.38 -0.16 3.60
CA ALA A 126 -17.34 -1.61 3.52
C ALA A 126 -18.66 -2.20 4.04
N GLN A 127 -19.68 -2.20 3.19
CA GLN A 127 -20.88 -2.95 3.44
C GLN A 127 -20.43 -4.40 3.32
N GLU A 128 -20.47 -5.10 4.46
CA GLU A 128 -20.06 -6.49 4.57
C GLU A 128 -20.58 -7.26 3.36
N GLY A 129 -19.67 -7.92 2.63
CA GLY A 129 -20.05 -8.59 1.39
C GLY A 129 -21.28 -9.46 1.61
N ARG A 130 -22.17 -9.59 0.65
CA ARG A 130 -23.40 -10.35 0.88
C ARG A 130 -23.48 -11.48 -0.13
N LEU A 131 -23.78 -12.66 0.36
CA LEU A 131 -24.25 -13.76 -0.47
C LEU A 131 -25.78 -13.74 -0.42
N SER A 132 -26.42 -13.82 -1.58
CA SER A 132 -27.88 -13.94 -1.62
C SER A 132 -28.35 -15.21 -0.91
N LYS A 133 -29.51 -15.12 -0.27
CA LYS A 133 -30.10 -16.23 0.48
C LYS A 133 -31.27 -16.84 -0.27
N LEU A 134 -31.56 -18.09 0.05
CA LEU A 134 -32.79 -18.75 -0.36
C LEU A 134 -34.01 -17.94 0.10
N GLY A 135 -34.99 -17.75 -0.78
CA GLY A 135 -36.22 -17.00 -0.52
C GLY A 135 -36.08 -15.47 -0.65
N GLU A 136 -34.88 -14.96 -0.87
CA GLU A 136 -34.65 -13.53 -1.10
C GLU A 136 -35.27 -13.07 -2.43
N TYR A 137 -35.82 -11.86 -2.46
CA TYR A 137 -36.23 -11.21 -3.71
C TYR A 137 -35.05 -10.41 -4.26
N VAL A 138 -34.65 -10.73 -5.49
CA VAL A 138 -33.51 -10.12 -6.18
C VAL A 138 -33.99 -9.35 -7.40
N THR A 139 -33.36 -8.21 -7.67
CA THR A 139 -33.69 -7.35 -8.81
C THR A 139 -32.80 -7.66 -10.00
N GLY A 140 -33.41 -7.88 -11.16
CA GLY A 140 -32.73 -8.24 -12.40
C GLY A 140 -32.08 -7.07 -13.14
N LEU A 141 -31.05 -7.40 -13.93
CA LEU A 141 -30.31 -6.46 -14.78
C LEU A 141 -31.17 -5.77 -15.84
N MET A 142 -32.24 -6.42 -16.31
CA MET A 142 -33.09 -5.86 -17.36
C MET A 142 -34.13 -4.86 -16.84
N GLU A 143 -34.41 -4.89 -15.53
CA GLU A 143 -35.54 -4.16 -14.93
C GLU A 143 -35.11 -2.96 -14.09
N SER A 144 -33.84 -2.90 -13.66
CA SER A 144 -33.32 -1.83 -12.81
C SER A 144 -31.91 -1.39 -13.21
N GLN A 145 -31.63 -0.10 -13.04
CA GLN A 145 -30.28 0.46 -13.14
C GLN A 145 -29.41 0.08 -11.92
N THR A 146 -30.04 -0.39 -10.83
CA THR A 146 -29.39 -0.88 -9.61
C THR A 146 -29.79 -2.34 -9.35
N PRO A 147 -29.22 -3.28 -10.12
CA PRO A 147 -29.52 -4.71 -9.98
C PRO A 147 -29.00 -5.25 -8.64
N THR A 148 -29.57 -6.37 -8.19
CA THR A 148 -29.05 -7.10 -7.04
C THR A 148 -28.00 -8.11 -7.50
N TYR A 149 -26.73 -7.82 -7.22
CA TYR A 149 -25.66 -8.81 -7.39
C TYR A 149 -25.74 -9.84 -6.26
N MET A 150 -25.81 -11.11 -6.64
CA MET A 150 -26.04 -12.21 -5.71
C MET A 150 -24.73 -12.76 -5.13
N LEU A 151 -23.70 -12.81 -5.97
CA LEU A 151 -22.38 -13.36 -5.66
C LEU A 151 -21.35 -12.86 -6.68
N THR A 152 -20.08 -13.09 -6.40
CA THR A 152 -18.98 -12.85 -7.35
C THR A 152 -18.32 -14.19 -7.67
N VAL A 153 -18.02 -14.45 -8.94
CA VAL A 153 -17.14 -15.56 -9.31
C VAL A 153 -15.78 -15.00 -9.67
N ALA A 154 -14.71 -15.50 -9.06
CA ALA A 154 -13.36 -15.02 -9.28
C ALA A 154 -12.38 -16.13 -9.64
N ASP A 155 -11.48 -15.84 -10.58
CA ASP A 155 -10.32 -16.68 -10.86
C ASP A 155 -9.19 -16.30 -9.90
N LEU A 156 -8.91 -17.20 -8.95
CA LEU A 156 -7.86 -17.03 -7.94
C LEU A 156 -6.48 -17.50 -8.43
N THR A 157 -6.34 -17.92 -9.69
CA THR A 157 -5.05 -18.36 -10.26
C THR A 157 -4.05 -17.21 -10.35
N ARG A 158 -4.53 -15.98 -10.53
CA ARG A 158 -3.71 -14.77 -10.58
C ARG A 158 -4.28 -13.70 -9.66
N LEU A 159 -3.56 -13.45 -8.58
CA LEU A 159 -3.86 -12.37 -7.64
C LEU A 159 -2.96 -11.17 -7.93
N ILE A 160 -3.48 -9.98 -7.66
CA ILE A 160 -2.76 -8.72 -7.73
C ILE A 160 -2.91 -8.00 -6.39
N VAL A 161 -1.85 -7.31 -5.98
CA VAL A 161 -1.89 -6.43 -4.81
C VAL A 161 -2.21 -5.02 -5.32
N LYS A 162 -3.32 -4.46 -4.83
CA LYS A 162 -3.68 -3.06 -5.05
C LYS A 162 -3.28 -2.29 -3.81
N MET A 163 -2.41 -1.31 -3.97
CA MET A 163 -1.95 -0.49 -2.86
C MET A 163 -1.93 0.98 -3.23
N LYS A 164 -2.15 1.83 -2.24
CA LYS A 164 -2.08 3.27 -2.37
C LYS A 164 -0.73 3.72 -1.84
N ILE A 165 0.18 4.08 -2.74
CA ILE A 165 1.51 4.54 -2.37
C ILE A 165 1.58 6.07 -2.36
N SER A 166 2.41 6.62 -1.47
CA SER A 166 2.71 8.05 -1.41
C SER A 166 3.38 8.58 -2.68
N GLU A 167 3.08 9.84 -3.03
CA GLU A 167 3.68 10.55 -4.17
C GLU A 167 5.21 10.67 -4.08
N MET A 168 5.76 10.75 -2.87
CA MET A 168 7.22 10.82 -2.68
C MET A 168 7.94 9.51 -3.05
N ASP A 169 7.23 8.38 -2.98
CA ASP A 169 7.80 7.06 -3.19
C ASP A 169 7.43 6.47 -4.55
N VAL A 170 6.28 6.84 -5.11
CA VAL A 170 5.85 6.40 -6.45
C VAL A 170 6.86 6.78 -7.54
N LEU A 171 7.58 7.89 -7.38
CA LEU A 171 8.61 8.36 -8.34
C LEU A 171 9.79 7.39 -8.47
N LYS A 172 10.04 6.58 -7.45
CA LYS A 172 11.10 5.57 -7.45
C LYS A 172 10.63 4.27 -8.09
N LEU A 173 9.32 4.10 -8.28
CA LEU A 173 8.76 2.87 -8.82
C LEU A 173 8.83 2.81 -10.33
N LYS A 174 9.22 1.64 -10.85
CA LYS A 174 9.20 1.31 -12.27
C LYS A 174 8.51 -0.02 -12.48
N GLU A 175 7.82 -0.15 -13.61
CA GLU A 175 7.29 -1.43 -14.06
C GLU A 175 8.43 -2.45 -14.22
N GLY A 176 8.17 -3.70 -13.82
CA GLY A 176 9.14 -4.78 -13.84
C GLY A 176 10.05 -4.86 -12.60
N MET A 177 9.99 -3.91 -11.67
CA MET A 177 10.77 -4.02 -10.43
C MET A 177 10.31 -5.22 -9.60
N SER A 178 11.28 -5.98 -9.09
CA SER A 178 11.02 -7.09 -8.18
C SER A 178 10.68 -6.58 -6.78
N VAL A 179 9.58 -7.07 -6.23
CA VAL A 179 9.10 -6.73 -4.88
C VAL A 179 8.74 -8.01 -4.15
N LYS A 180 8.93 -8.01 -2.83
CA LYS A 180 8.47 -9.11 -1.97
C LYS A 180 7.14 -8.72 -1.37
N VAL A 181 6.14 -9.59 -1.52
CA VAL A 181 4.84 -9.43 -0.88
C VAL A 181 4.75 -10.44 0.25
N THR A 182 4.39 -9.97 1.43
CA THR A 182 4.02 -10.80 2.57
C THR A 182 2.53 -10.63 2.83
N VAL A 183 1.91 -11.66 3.39
CA VAL A 183 0.49 -11.61 3.78
C VAL A 183 0.36 -12.05 5.23
N ASP A 184 -0.40 -11.30 6.02
CA ASP A 184 -0.59 -11.58 7.44
C ASP A 184 -1.23 -12.94 7.68
N ALA A 185 -2.05 -13.41 6.73
CA ALA A 185 -2.72 -14.70 6.79
C ALA A 185 -1.75 -15.91 6.69
N LEU A 186 -0.54 -15.71 6.13
CA LEU A 186 0.47 -16.74 5.95
C LEU A 186 1.85 -16.21 6.36
N PRO A 187 2.12 -16.06 7.67
CA PRO A 187 3.40 -15.54 8.15
C PRO A 187 4.58 -16.40 7.70
N GLY A 188 5.66 -15.75 7.27
CA GLY A 188 6.91 -16.42 6.87
C GLY A 188 6.95 -16.94 5.43
N LEU A 189 5.91 -16.70 4.63
CA LEU A 189 5.90 -17.00 3.20
C LEU A 189 6.05 -15.71 2.38
N ASP A 190 7.21 -15.57 1.75
CA ASP A 190 7.48 -14.47 0.82
C ASP A 190 6.95 -14.85 -0.57
N PHE A 191 6.12 -13.99 -1.14
CA PHE A 191 5.64 -14.13 -2.52
C PHE A 191 6.46 -13.23 -3.45
N PRO A 192 7.42 -13.78 -4.21
CA PRO A 192 8.20 -13.00 -5.17
C PRO A 192 7.24 -12.45 -6.23
N SER A 193 7.20 -11.14 -6.35
CA SER A 193 6.23 -10.41 -7.17
C SER A 193 6.95 -9.33 -7.97
N GLN A 194 6.26 -8.78 -8.98
CA GLN A 194 6.80 -7.70 -9.79
C GLN A 194 5.78 -6.58 -9.97
N VAL A 195 6.27 -5.34 -10.01
CA VAL A 195 5.44 -4.16 -10.30
C VAL A 195 4.92 -4.29 -11.73
N THR A 196 3.61 -4.45 -11.88
CA THR A 196 2.99 -4.66 -13.20
C THR A 196 2.50 -3.34 -13.82
N LEU A 197 1.97 -2.43 -13.01
CA LEU A 197 1.43 -1.16 -13.46
C LEU A 197 1.59 -0.13 -12.35
N VAL A 198 2.07 1.06 -12.70
CA VAL A 198 1.99 2.23 -11.84
C VAL A 198 0.93 3.15 -12.41
N SER A 199 -0.19 3.31 -11.69
CA SER A 199 -1.31 4.13 -12.16
C SER A 199 -0.86 5.59 -12.37
N PRO A 200 -1.13 6.20 -13.53
CA PRO A 200 -0.76 7.59 -13.79
C PRO A 200 -1.70 8.59 -13.08
N GLN A 201 -2.83 8.12 -12.55
CA GLN A 201 -3.79 8.97 -11.83
C GLN A 201 -3.47 9.01 -10.35
N ALA A 202 -3.26 10.22 -9.83
CA ALA A 202 -3.17 10.48 -8.40
C ALA A 202 -4.58 10.56 -7.80
N GLU A 203 -4.86 9.75 -6.77
CA GLU A 203 -6.07 9.84 -5.98
C GLU A 203 -5.87 10.93 -4.90
N LYS A 204 -6.60 12.04 -4.99
CA LYS A 204 -6.56 13.06 -3.93
C LYS A 204 -7.36 12.55 -2.75
N ASP A 205 -6.68 12.22 -1.67
CA ASP A 205 -7.35 11.91 -0.41
C ASP A 205 -8.05 13.18 0.10
N SER A 206 -9.39 13.15 0.11
CA SER A 206 -10.22 14.34 0.39
C SER A 206 -10.14 14.82 1.85
N LYS A 207 -9.38 14.12 2.70
CA LYS A 207 -9.16 14.47 4.11
C LYS A 207 -7.88 15.26 4.40
N ALA A 208 -7.03 15.55 3.41
CA ALA A 208 -5.80 16.33 3.63
C ALA A 208 -5.84 17.71 2.95
N SER A 209 -6.28 18.69 3.74
CA SER A 209 -5.82 20.08 3.75
C SER A 209 -5.86 20.87 2.43
N SER A 210 -6.93 21.67 2.30
CA SER A 210 -6.98 22.86 1.46
C SER A 210 -5.82 23.80 1.81
N ILE A 211 -4.71 23.73 1.08
CA ILE A 211 -3.72 24.81 1.09
C ILE A 211 -4.28 25.93 0.22
N ASN A 212 -4.86 26.93 0.87
CA ASN A 212 -5.22 28.20 0.24
C ASN A 212 -3.94 28.80 -0.35
N LYS A 213 -3.81 28.77 -1.68
CA LYS A 213 -2.76 29.51 -2.39
C LYS A 213 -3.25 30.94 -2.55
N LEU A 214 -2.79 31.83 -1.67
CA LEU A 214 -2.89 33.27 -1.86
C LEU A 214 -1.98 33.66 -3.04
N TYR A 215 -2.58 34.22 -4.08
CA TYR A 215 -1.94 35.20 -4.96
C TYR A 215 -2.73 36.49 -4.87
#